data_AF-A0A147BB94-F1
#
_entry.id   AF-A0A147BB94-F1
#
_cell.length_a   1.000
_cell.length_b   1.000
_cell.length_c   1.000
_cell.angle_alpha   90.00
_cell.angle_beta   90.00
_cell.angle_gamma   90.00
#
_symmetry.space_group_name_H-M   'P 1'
#
loop_
_entity.id
_entity.type
_entity.pdbx_description
1 polymer ?
#
loop_
_entity_poly.entity_id
_entity_poly.type
_entity_poly.pdbx_seq_one_letter_code
_entity_poly.pdbx_strand_id
1 'polypeptide(L)'
;YPVRPGTKDFFVRFHTEVLPVKAWERQKGFFLPWGVSCALCPVAETLEHTFLYCTSAELFWAELRAVLKVDLYPTRFDMKFLNAGKHGQSKSDEILTLIALRAIWNSRTDHTLVRERGRPAWRPFLEEFRYVCSIIKEICFKEQERWEVLESRLK
;
A
#
# COMPACT_ATOMS: atom_id res chain seq x y z
N TYR A 1 3.52 -12.73 9.55
CA TYR A 1 3.99 -11.65 8.66
C TYR A 1 4.99 -10.75 9.38
N PRO A 2 6.20 -10.57 8.82
CA PRO A 2 7.27 -9.71 9.34
C PRO A 2 7.03 -8.23 9.01
N VAL A 3 5.90 -7.68 9.46
CA VAL A 3 5.52 -6.28 9.26
C VAL A 3 5.15 -5.64 10.60
N ARG A 4 5.24 -4.31 10.69
CA ARG A 4 4.90 -3.59 11.92
C ARG A 4 3.45 -3.86 12.34
N PRO A 5 3.13 -3.83 13.65
CA PRO A 5 1.75 -3.96 14.14
C PRO A 5 0.78 -2.98 13.46
N GLY A 6 1.21 -1.73 13.23
CA GLY A 6 0.41 -0.74 12.50
C GLY A 6 0.03 -1.20 11.10
N THR A 7 0.95 -1.80 10.35
CA THR A 7 0.69 -2.32 9.00
C THR A 7 -0.39 -3.43 9.01
N LYS A 8 -0.41 -4.27 10.05
CA LYS A 8 -1.47 -5.28 10.26
C LYS A 8 -2.82 -4.65 10.57
N ASP A 9 -2.87 -3.68 11.49
CA ASP A 9 -4.10 -2.96 11.86
C ASP A 9 -4.72 -2.27 10.64
N PHE A 10 -3.89 -1.58 9.85
CA PHE A 10 -4.32 -1.01 8.58
C PHE A 10 -4.92 -2.06 7.65
N PHE A 11 -4.27 -3.22 7.51
CA PHE A 11 -4.77 -4.24 6.62
C PHE A 11 -6.13 -4.79 7.05
N VAL A 12 -6.35 -5.00 8.36
CA VAL A 12 -7.66 -5.40 8.88
C VAL A 12 -8.73 -4.37 8.51
N ARG A 13 -8.43 -3.07 8.67
CA ARG A 13 -9.35 -1.98 8.30
C ARG A 13 -9.57 -1.89 6.79
N PHE A 14 -8.54 -2.13 5.99
CA PHE A 14 -8.63 -2.19 4.54
C PHE A 14 -9.50 -3.36 4.08
N HIS A 15 -9.21 -4.56 4.60
CA HIS A 15 -9.91 -5.81 4.29
C HIS A 15 -11.40 -5.74 4.61
N THR A 16 -11.74 -5.13 5.76
CA THR A 16 -13.12 -4.91 6.20
C THR A 16 -13.79 -3.68 5.56
N GLU A 17 -13.10 -2.99 4.64
CA GLU A 17 -13.58 -1.82 3.90
C GLU A 17 -14.03 -0.67 4.82
N VAL A 18 -13.34 -0.46 5.94
CA VAL A 18 -13.61 0.61 6.93
C VAL A 18 -12.53 1.68 7.00
N LEU A 19 -11.66 1.77 5.98
CA LEU A 19 -10.76 2.91 5.89
C LEU A 19 -11.57 4.19 5.58
N PRO A 20 -11.22 5.33 6.22
CA PRO A 20 -11.93 6.59 6.08
C PRO A 20 -11.56 7.29 4.76
N VAL A 21 -11.86 6.65 3.64
CA VAL A 21 -11.91 7.32 2.33
C VAL A 21 -13.12 8.24 2.28
N LYS A 22 -13.05 9.35 1.52
CA LYS A 22 -14.11 10.37 1.57
C LYS A 22 -15.49 9.81 1.18
N ALA A 23 -15.54 8.88 0.23
CA ALA A 23 -16.80 8.22 -0.12
C ALA A 23 -17.41 7.44 1.05
N TRP A 24 -16.57 6.74 1.82
CA TRP A 24 -17.00 6.00 3.02
C TRP A 24 -17.42 6.95 4.14
N GLU A 25 -16.66 8.03 4.38
CA GLU A 25 -16.98 9.03 5.41
C GLU A 25 -18.36 9.66 5.17
N ARG A 26 -18.66 10.06 3.93
CA ARG A 26 -20.00 10.57 3.60
C ARG A 26 -21.10 9.52 3.78
N GLN A 27 -20.84 8.25 3.43
CA GLN A 27 -21.80 7.17 3.68
C GLN A 27 -22.07 6.96 5.17
N LYS A 28 -21.10 7.26 6.04
CA LYS A 28 -21.25 7.24 7.50
C LYS A 28 -21.85 8.52 8.08
N GLY A 29 -22.20 9.49 7.25
CA GLY A 29 -22.84 10.74 7.69
C GLY A 29 -21.86 11.83 8.10
N PHE A 30 -20.55 11.69 7.84
CA PHE A 30 -19.60 12.77 8.08
C PHE A 30 -19.82 13.92 7.09
N PHE A 31 -19.72 15.15 7.59
CA PHE A 31 -19.77 16.35 6.78
C PHE A 31 -18.44 16.58 6.06
N LEU A 32 -18.46 16.61 4.73
CA LEU A 32 -17.27 16.83 3.90
C LEU A 32 -17.46 18.11 3.06
N PRO A 33 -16.94 19.27 3.51
CA PRO A 33 -17.22 20.56 2.89
C PRO A 33 -16.74 20.65 1.44
N TRP A 34 -15.67 19.90 1.10
CA TRP A 34 -15.08 19.86 -0.23
C TRP A 34 -15.57 18.67 -1.07
N GLY A 35 -16.67 18.04 -0.65
CA GLY A 35 -17.23 16.85 -1.27
C GLY A 35 -16.33 15.61 -1.09
N VAL A 36 -16.50 14.65 -1.99
CA VAL A 36 -15.79 13.35 -1.91
C VAL A 36 -14.75 13.14 -2.98
N SER A 37 -14.52 14.14 -3.82
CA SER A 37 -13.56 13.99 -4.89
C SER A 37 -12.17 13.77 -4.29
N CYS A 38 -11.40 12.90 -4.95
CA CYS A 38 -9.98 12.74 -4.68
C CYS A 38 -9.30 14.11 -4.80
N ALA A 39 -8.26 14.33 -4.00
CA ALA A 39 -7.55 15.60 -4.02
C ALA A 39 -6.73 15.81 -5.31
N LEU A 40 -6.34 14.72 -5.97
CA LEU A 40 -5.54 14.74 -7.19
C LEU A 40 -6.37 14.49 -8.46
N CYS A 41 -7.43 13.68 -8.34
CA CYS A 41 -8.22 13.25 -9.48
C CYS A 41 -9.65 13.80 -9.37
N PRO A 42 -10.31 14.20 -10.48
CA PRO A 42 -11.66 14.76 -10.45
C PRO A 42 -12.75 13.69 -10.34
N VAL A 43 -12.53 12.64 -9.52
CA VAL A 43 -13.45 11.52 -9.31
C VAL A 43 -13.63 11.23 -7.83
N ALA A 44 -14.72 10.54 -7.45
CA ALA A 44 -14.99 10.20 -6.06
C ALA A 44 -13.89 9.31 -5.47
N GLU A 45 -13.43 9.68 -4.27
CA GLU A 45 -12.39 8.97 -3.56
C GLU A 45 -12.96 7.73 -2.86
N THR A 46 -12.91 6.61 -3.58
CA THR A 46 -13.23 5.27 -3.08
C THR A 46 -11.96 4.53 -2.66
N LEU A 47 -12.08 3.36 -2.03
CA LEU A 47 -10.93 2.48 -1.77
C LEU A 47 -10.25 2.09 -3.08
N GLU A 48 -11.05 1.65 -4.05
CA GLU A 48 -10.56 1.21 -5.34
C GLU A 48 -9.83 2.33 -6.09
N HIS A 49 -10.40 3.54 -6.08
CA HIS A 49 -9.70 4.69 -6.63
C HIS A 49 -8.40 4.98 -5.88
N THR A 50 -8.43 5.06 -4.55
CA THR A 50 -7.26 5.40 -3.74
C THR A 50 -6.07 4.47 -3.96
N PHE A 51 -6.31 3.16 -4.13
CA PHE A 51 -5.24 2.17 -4.20
C PHE A 51 -4.89 1.70 -5.62
N LEU A 52 -5.77 1.87 -6.61
CA LEU A 52 -5.50 1.45 -8.00
C LEU A 52 -5.51 2.57 -9.00
N TYR A 53 -6.52 3.44 -8.95
CA TYR A 53 -6.82 4.36 -10.06
C TYR A 53 -6.51 5.83 -9.78
N CYS A 54 -5.99 6.14 -8.60
CA CYS A 54 -5.48 7.46 -8.29
C CYS A 54 -4.12 7.60 -8.97
N THR A 55 -3.87 8.76 -9.57
CA THR A 55 -2.60 9.04 -10.27
C THR A 55 -1.39 8.76 -9.38
N SER A 56 -1.46 9.06 -8.08
CA SER A 56 -0.36 8.75 -7.14
C SER A 56 -0.15 7.25 -6.93
N ALA A 57 -1.23 6.45 -6.90
CA ALA A 57 -1.17 5.01 -6.78
C ALA A 57 -0.65 4.36 -8.06
N GLU A 58 -1.14 4.78 -9.23
CA GLU A 58 -0.68 4.28 -10.53
C GLU A 58 0.81 4.51 -10.73
N LEU A 59 1.29 5.73 -10.45
CA LEU A 59 2.71 6.07 -10.51
C LEU A 59 3.54 5.22 -9.54
N PHE A 60 3.06 5.06 -8.28
CA PHE A 60 3.75 4.25 -7.29
C PHE A 60 3.85 2.77 -7.72
N TRP A 61 2.76 2.17 -8.20
CA TRP A 61 2.79 0.77 -8.66
C TRP A 61 3.68 0.59 -9.89
N ALA A 62 3.68 1.55 -10.82
CA ALA A 62 4.56 1.54 -11.98
C ALA A 62 6.04 1.63 -11.57
N GLU A 63 6.37 2.55 -10.67
CA GLU A 63 7.72 2.71 -10.11
C GLU A 63 8.16 1.44 -9.36
N LEU A 64 7.30 0.89 -8.50
CA LEU A 64 7.56 -0.34 -7.77
C LEU A 64 7.92 -1.50 -8.70
N ARG A 65 7.11 -1.74 -9.74
CA ARG A 65 7.36 -2.77 -10.75
C ARG A 65 8.68 -2.52 -11.50
N ALA A 66 8.94 -1.28 -11.90
CA ALA A 66 10.13 -0.93 -12.65
C ALA A 66 11.41 -1.12 -11.82
N VAL A 67 11.43 -0.64 -10.57
CA VAL A 67 12.59 -0.73 -9.67
C VAL A 67 12.82 -2.17 -9.24
N LEU A 68 11.78 -2.84 -8.74
CA LEU A 68 11.91 -4.19 -8.21
C LEU A 68 11.90 -5.26 -9.29
N LYS A 69 11.63 -4.93 -10.56
CA LYS A 69 11.50 -5.88 -11.66
C LYS A 69 10.58 -7.05 -11.30
N VAL A 70 9.41 -6.71 -10.73
CA VAL A 70 8.36 -7.66 -10.34
C VAL A 70 7.15 -7.49 -11.22
N ASP A 71 6.51 -8.61 -11.56
CA ASP A 71 5.27 -8.64 -12.33
C ASP A 71 4.05 -8.51 -11.40
N LEU A 72 3.96 -7.38 -10.69
CA LEU A 72 2.94 -7.15 -9.66
C LEU A 72 1.84 -6.19 -10.17
N TYR A 73 0.74 -6.79 -10.60
CA TYR A 73 -0.48 -6.08 -11.04
C TYR A 73 -1.65 -6.41 -10.11
N PRO A 74 -1.69 -5.81 -8.91
CA PRO A 74 -2.69 -6.16 -7.92
C PRO A 74 -4.08 -5.72 -8.41
N THR A 75 -5.03 -6.65 -8.46
CA THR A 75 -6.45 -6.32 -8.64
C THR A 75 -7.08 -5.94 -7.31
N ARG A 76 -8.31 -5.40 -7.33
CA ARG A 76 -9.09 -5.17 -6.09
C ARG A 76 -9.21 -6.43 -5.25
N PHE A 77 -9.45 -7.57 -5.88
CA PHE A 77 -9.57 -8.86 -5.20
C PHE A 77 -8.24 -9.28 -4.57
N ASP A 78 -7.15 -9.16 -5.34
CA ASP A 78 -5.79 -9.51 -4.88
C ASP A 78 -5.39 -8.68 -3.66
N MET A 79 -5.61 -7.36 -3.68
CA MET A 79 -5.33 -6.51 -2.53
C MET A 79 -6.19 -6.90 -1.33
N LYS A 80 -7.50 -7.09 -1.53
CA LYS A 80 -8.46 -7.34 -0.44
C LYS A 80 -8.11 -8.61 0.34
N PHE A 81 -7.63 -9.64 -0.36
CA PHE A 81 -7.32 -10.93 0.25
C PHE A 81 -5.81 -11.20 0.37
N LEU A 82 -4.95 -10.23 0.02
CA LEU A 82 -3.51 -10.41 -0.15
C LEU A 82 -3.18 -11.67 -0.95
N ASN A 83 -3.84 -11.83 -2.10
CA ASN A 83 -3.51 -12.89 -3.03
C ASN A 83 -2.46 -12.36 -4.01
N ALA A 84 -1.32 -13.02 -4.12
CA ALA A 84 -0.24 -12.62 -5.04
C ALA A 84 -0.55 -12.95 -6.53
N GLY A 85 -1.80 -12.74 -6.96
CA GLY A 85 -2.26 -12.98 -8.33
C GLY A 85 -2.21 -14.44 -8.79
N LYS A 86 -2.36 -14.64 -10.11
CA LYS A 86 -2.48 -15.97 -10.75
C LYS A 86 -1.15 -16.73 -10.90
N HIS A 87 0.00 -16.12 -10.61
CA HIS A 87 1.33 -16.66 -10.92
C HIS A 87 2.07 -17.32 -9.75
N GLY A 88 1.36 -17.63 -8.66
CA GLY A 88 1.90 -18.37 -7.52
C GLY A 88 1.95 -17.50 -6.27
N GLN A 89 1.42 -18.04 -5.17
CA GLN A 89 1.37 -17.37 -3.87
C GLN A 89 2.76 -17.35 -3.22
N SER A 90 3.56 -16.34 -3.55
CA SER A 90 4.78 -16.03 -2.80
C SER A 90 4.42 -15.14 -1.61
N LYS A 91 4.80 -15.56 -0.41
CA LYS A 91 4.62 -14.73 0.80
C LYS A 91 5.38 -13.41 0.70
N SER A 92 6.50 -13.39 -0.02
CA SER A 92 7.26 -12.17 -0.29
C SER A 92 6.43 -11.16 -1.07
N ASP A 93 5.66 -11.61 -2.06
CA ASP A 93 4.79 -10.75 -2.86
C ASP A 93 3.61 -10.25 -2.03
N GLU A 94 3.03 -11.10 -1.18
CA GLU A 94 1.99 -10.67 -0.23
C GLU A 94 2.50 -9.59 0.73
N ILE A 95 3.70 -9.78 1.30
CA ILE A 95 4.34 -8.79 2.18
C ILE A 95 4.61 -7.51 1.40
N LEU A 96 5.12 -7.61 0.17
CA LEU A 96 5.42 -6.48 -0.70
C LEU A 96 4.15 -5.68 -1.03
N THR A 97 3.07 -6.36 -1.43
CA THR A 97 1.76 -5.74 -1.65
C THR A 97 1.24 -5.08 -0.39
N LEU A 98 1.35 -5.74 0.76
CA LEU A 98 0.88 -5.20 2.04
C LEU A 98 1.59 -3.90 2.43
N ILE A 99 2.93 -3.86 2.37
CA ILE A 99 3.69 -2.64 2.69
C ILE A 99 3.46 -1.54 1.64
N ALA A 100 3.27 -1.90 0.38
CA ALA A 100 2.91 -0.98 -0.70
C ALA A 100 1.54 -0.32 -0.46
N LEU A 101 0.52 -1.11 -0.11
CA LEU A 101 -0.80 -0.58 0.24
C LEU A 101 -0.72 0.39 1.42
N ARG A 102 0.03 0.01 2.47
CA ARG A 102 0.20 0.89 3.63
C ARG A 102 0.89 2.20 3.27
N ALA A 103 1.88 2.14 2.38
CA ALA A 103 2.62 3.31 1.92
C ALA A 103 1.74 4.29 1.11
N ILE A 104 0.91 3.77 0.19
CA ILE A 104 -0.08 4.56 -0.56
C ILE A 104 -1.05 5.23 0.42
N TRP A 105 -1.57 4.47 1.39
CA TRP A 105 -2.50 4.99 2.39
C TRP A 105 -1.88 6.11 3.23
N ASN A 106 -0.64 5.92 3.70
CA ASN A 106 0.07 6.93 4.47
C ASN A 106 0.27 8.20 3.65
N SER A 107 0.68 8.08 2.38
CA SER A 107 0.87 9.24 1.48
C SER A 107 -0.43 10.01 1.23
N ARG A 108 -1.54 9.30 0.95
CA ARG A 108 -2.89 9.92 0.83
C ARG A 108 -3.29 10.61 2.12
N THR A 109 -3.07 9.96 3.27
CA THR A 109 -3.45 10.51 4.58
C THR A 109 -2.66 11.78 4.89
N ASP A 110 -1.35 11.79 4.64
CA ASP A 110 -0.51 12.97 4.82
C ASP A 110 -0.96 14.14 3.93
N HIS A 111 -1.33 13.87 2.67
CA HIS A 111 -1.90 14.89 1.78
C HIS A 111 -3.24 15.42 2.30
N THR A 112 -4.11 14.54 2.80
CA THR A 112 -5.45 14.93 3.30
C THR A 112 -5.35 15.78 4.56
N LEU A 113 -4.42 15.43 5.46
CA LEU A 113 -4.19 16.13 6.72
C LEU A 113 -3.24 17.32 6.57
N VAL A 114 -2.81 17.65 5.35
CA VAL A 114 -1.87 18.74 5.03
C VAL A 114 -0.66 18.71 5.96
N ARG A 115 -0.09 17.52 6.16
CA ARG A 115 1.06 17.38 7.05
C ARG A 115 2.26 18.08 6.45
N GLU A 116 2.95 18.88 7.27
CA GLU A 116 4.23 19.47 6.88
C GLU A 116 5.18 18.35 6.42
N ARG A 117 5.74 18.50 5.22
CA ARG A 117 6.57 17.49 4.55
C ARG A 117 5.81 16.19 4.20
N GLY A 118 4.54 16.28 3.80
CA GLY A 118 3.78 15.16 3.26
C GLY A 118 4.61 14.38 2.23
N ARG A 119 4.78 13.07 2.44
CA ARG A 119 5.79 12.28 1.74
C ARG A 119 5.16 11.52 0.56
N PRO A 120 5.83 11.43 -0.60
CA PRO A 120 5.41 10.51 -1.64
C PRO A 120 5.45 9.08 -1.10
N ALA A 121 4.56 8.21 -1.58
CA ALA A 121 4.41 6.83 -1.09
C ALA A 121 5.71 6.02 -1.09
N TRP A 122 6.67 6.34 -1.96
CA TRP A 122 7.98 5.68 -1.98
C TRP A 122 8.76 5.77 -0.65
N ARG A 123 8.66 6.89 0.07
CA ARG A 123 9.40 7.08 1.33
C ARG A 123 8.88 6.20 2.48
N PRO A 124 7.57 6.21 2.85
CA PRO A 124 7.05 5.28 3.84
C PRO A 124 7.20 3.82 3.38
N PHE A 125 7.17 3.54 2.07
CA PHE A 125 7.47 2.22 1.54
C PHE A 125 8.90 1.77 1.90
N LEU A 126 9.91 2.58 1.61
CA LEU A 126 11.32 2.26 1.93
C LEU A 126 11.55 2.08 3.44
N GLU A 127 10.89 2.90 4.27
CA GLU A 127 10.99 2.81 5.73
C GLU A 127 10.41 1.48 6.25
N GLU A 128 9.25 1.04 5.74
CA GLU A 128 8.67 -0.26 6.06
C GLU A 128 9.48 -1.43 5.45
N PHE A 129 9.99 -1.28 4.23
CA PHE A 129 10.80 -2.30 3.57
C PHE A 129 12.07 -2.60 4.37
N ARG A 130 12.79 -1.56 4.84
CA ARG A 130 13.98 -1.70 5.70
C ARG A 130 13.66 -2.40 7.02
N TYR A 131 12.50 -2.08 7.61
CA TYR A 131 12.05 -2.78 8.81
C TYR A 131 11.78 -4.26 8.54
N VAL A 132 11.14 -4.59 7.42
CA VAL A 132 10.90 -5.98 7.04
C VAL A 132 12.23 -6.70 6.83
N CYS A 133 13.22 -6.08 6.17
CA CYS A 133 14.56 -6.65 6.02
C CYS A 133 15.24 -6.96 7.36
N SER A 134 15.11 -6.09 8.36
CA SER A 134 15.72 -6.35 9.67
C SER A 134 15.08 -7.54 10.37
N ILE A 135 13.74 -7.66 10.30
CA ILE A 135 13.01 -8.76 10.94
C ILE A 135 13.21 -10.09 10.20
N ILE A 136 13.20 -10.08 8.87
CA ILE A 136 13.35 -11.31 8.06
C ILE A 136 14.66 -12.03 8.38
N LYS A 137 15.74 -11.28 8.60
CA LYS A 137 17.06 -11.80 9.00
C LYS A 137 17.04 -12.51 10.36
N GLU A 138 16.13 -12.12 11.26
CA GLU A 138 16.01 -12.69 12.60
C GLU A 138 15.11 -13.93 12.65
N ILE A 139 14.09 -14.02 11.78
CA ILE A 139 13.02 -15.03 11.89
C ILE A 139 13.19 -16.24 10.96
N CYS A 140 14.32 -16.40 10.27
CA CYS A 140 14.58 -17.45 9.28
C CYS A 140 13.40 -17.62 8.28
N PHE A 141 13.02 -16.52 7.64
CA PHE A 141 11.88 -16.51 6.72
C PHE A 141 12.08 -17.46 5.53
N LYS A 142 11.08 -18.28 5.23
CA LYS A 142 11.19 -19.34 4.19
C LYS A 142 11.58 -18.84 2.80
N GLU A 143 11.20 -17.61 2.44
CA GLU A 143 11.50 -17.01 1.13
C GLU A 143 12.56 -15.91 1.24
N GLN A 144 13.50 -16.05 2.19
CA GLN A 144 14.57 -15.07 2.42
C GLN A 144 15.39 -14.78 1.15
N GLU A 145 15.73 -15.80 0.36
CA GLU A 145 16.48 -15.62 -0.90
C GLU A 145 15.75 -14.69 -1.88
N ARG A 146 14.44 -14.87 -2.06
CA ARG A 146 13.61 -13.98 -2.90
C ARG A 146 13.62 -12.55 -2.35
N TRP A 147 13.52 -12.41 -1.03
CA TRP A 147 13.54 -11.10 -0.39
C TRP A 147 14.90 -10.39 -0.54
N GLU A 148 16.01 -11.12 -0.45
CA GLU A 148 17.36 -10.58 -0.67
C GLU A 148 17.56 -10.11 -2.11
N VAL A 149 17.00 -10.81 -3.09
CA VAL A 149 16.97 -10.34 -4.49
C VAL A 149 16.21 -9.01 -4.59
N LEU A 150 15.07 -8.85 -3.91
CA LEU A 150 14.35 -7.57 -3.87
C LEU A 150 15.16 -6.47 -3.16
N GLU A 151 15.82 -6.79 -2.04
CA GLU A 151 16.69 -5.86 -1.30
C GLU A 151 17.85 -5.37 -2.17
N SER A 152 18.44 -6.25 -2.98
CA SER A 152 19.54 -5.88 -3.89
C SER A 152 19.13 -4.91 -5.00
N ARG A 153 17.85 -4.91 -5.40
CA ARG A 153 17.31 -4.04 -6.46
C ARG A 153 16.95 -2.63 -5.96
N LEU A 154 16.89 -2.43 -4.65
CA LEU A 154 16.59 -1.15 -3.99
C LEU A 154 17.83 -0.38 -3.53
N LYS A 155 19.02 -0.97 -3.64
CA LYS A 155 20.31 -0.31 -3.37
C LYS A 155 20.76 0.50 -4.58
#